data_AF-A0A355SGB5-F1
#
_entry.id   AF-A0A355SGB5-F1
#
_cell.length_a   1.000
_cell.length_b   1.000
_cell.length_c   1.000
_cell.angle_alpha   90.00
_cell.angle_beta   90.00
_cell.angle_gamma   90.00
#
_symmetry.space_group_name_H-M   'P 1'
#
loop_
_entity.id
_entity.type
_entity.pdbx_description
1 polymer ?
#
loop_
_entity_poly.entity_id
_entity_poly.type
_entity_poly.pdbx_seq_one_letter_code
_entity_poly.pdbx_strand_id
1 'polypeptide(L)'
;MGTIYSILIYLFLYIPIFVLVVFSFNSSKLNAVWTGFSLKWYYSLFSNYSIMEAVKNSLIIAFSSTILSIIIGTAAAVGMYKYKFRGKSLIDGMLFIPLVIPEVVMGIAMLAFFSMIKLIPLGLITLIIAHVTFSVSYVIIVVRSRLDGFDKSLEEAAMDLGATPMQTFTKVTLPVIMPGIMAGGLLAFTLSIDDVIISFFVAGPGSNTLPLKVFSMVKFGVTPEINALSAILLVLTVSLVVIMQLLNKNIINGKKIISSALVCVLCITFLGGSAFKSAAGKREPQKVINVFNWSEYLPQSVIDKFEQAYNIKVNYSTFSSNEEMLAKLMAGGSQYDLVVASDYMVETLRKQNLIRPIDINNIENFKNLDESRLNLPFDPGNKYSIPYMWGDACIVFDASKVKVPIKGYKDLWNPALKNSIVVLDDERAIIGMVLKKSGYSINETDPLKLQQAKQDLKALQSNIKAYDSDSPKTLLINGEAKVGFVWGAEASLAKRENKNLKIVIPQEGLFLQQDNFVIPKLSKNQKSAEQFISFILEPEIGAEISREFPYASPNKASFPILDQDILKDTAVYPPQDAVNKGEYLKDIGQSVKLFDDIWTEVKNK
;
A
#
# COMPACT_ATOMS: atom_id res chain seq x y z
N MET A 1 -18.27 -39.52 4.46
CA MET A 1 -18.50 -38.20 5.12
C MET A 1 -17.24 -37.35 5.12
N GLY A 2 -16.12 -37.78 5.71
CA GLY A 2 -14.88 -36.97 5.78
C GLY A 2 -14.34 -36.49 4.43
N THR A 3 -14.24 -37.36 3.43
CA THR A 3 -13.72 -36.98 2.08
C THR A 3 -14.61 -35.96 1.38
N ILE A 4 -15.93 -36.10 1.46
CA ILE A 4 -16.88 -35.16 0.85
C ILE A 4 -16.77 -33.79 1.54
N TYR A 5 -16.67 -33.78 2.87
CA TYR A 5 -16.48 -32.56 3.65
C TYR A 5 -15.16 -31.86 3.28
N SER A 6 -14.05 -32.60 3.16
CA SER A 6 -12.77 -32.04 2.70
C SER A 6 -12.85 -31.50 1.27
N ILE A 7 -13.52 -32.19 0.34
CA ILE A 7 -13.71 -31.71 -1.03
C ILE A 7 -14.51 -30.40 -1.03
N LEU A 8 -15.58 -30.31 -0.24
CA LEU A 8 -16.38 -29.09 -0.14
C LEU A 8 -15.57 -27.92 0.43
N ILE A 9 -14.71 -28.16 1.44
CA ILE A 9 -13.80 -27.14 1.96
C ILE A 9 -12.82 -26.68 0.87
N TYR A 10 -12.19 -27.61 0.15
CA TYR A 10 -11.25 -27.24 -0.92
C TYR A 10 -11.94 -26.49 -2.05
N LEU A 11 -13.13 -26.91 -2.47
CA LEU A 11 -13.91 -26.18 -3.46
C LEU A 11 -14.23 -24.77 -2.95
N PHE A 12 -14.69 -24.62 -1.71
CA PHE A 12 -14.98 -23.32 -1.12
C PHE A 12 -13.74 -22.39 -1.10
N LEU A 13 -12.56 -22.93 -0.78
CA LEU A 13 -11.31 -22.16 -0.74
C LEU A 13 -10.76 -21.81 -2.14
N TYR A 14 -10.85 -22.73 -3.11
CA TYR A 14 -10.22 -22.56 -4.43
C TYR A 14 -11.15 -21.97 -5.48
N ILE A 15 -12.48 -22.04 -5.33
CA ILE A 15 -13.42 -21.43 -6.28
C ILE A 15 -13.17 -19.92 -6.45
N PRO A 16 -13.03 -19.10 -5.38
CA PRO A 16 -12.76 -17.68 -5.53
C PRO A 16 -11.45 -17.40 -6.30
N ILE A 17 -10.40 -18.18 -6.04
CA ILE A 17 -9.11 -18.08 -6.73
C ILE A 17 -9.29 -18.43 -8.22
N PHE A 18 -10.04 -19.49 -8.52
CA PHE A 18 -10.34 -19.87 -9.89
C PHE A 18 -11.16 -18.79 -10.62
N VAL A 19 -12.17 -18.22 -9.96
CA VAL A 19 -12.96 -17.10 -10.52
C VAL A 19 -12.05 -15.92 -10.82
N LEU A 20 -11.15 -15.56 -9.91
CA LEU A 20 -10.17 -14.49 -10.12
C LEU A 20 -9.31 -14.78 -11.37
N VAL A 21 -8.78 -16.00 -11.50
CA VAL A 21 -7.99 -16.43 -12.68
C VAL A 21 -8.83 -16.42 -13.96
N VAL A 22 -10.13 -16.71 -13.90
CA VAL A 22 -11.00 -16.59 -15.09
C VAL A 22 -11.18 -15.12 -15.45
N PHE A 23 -11.50 -14.27 -14.47
CA PHE A 23 -11.74 -12.84 -14.67
C PHE A 23 -10.48 -12.04 -15.04
N SER A 24 -9.27 -12.59 -14.90
CA SER A 24 -8.07 -11.98 -15.47
C SER A 24 -8.08 -11.93 -16.99
N PHE A 25 -8.85 -12.82 -17.62
CA PHE A 25 -9.07 -12.83 -19.07
C PHE A 25 -10.30 -12.02 -19.50
N ASN A 26 -10.98 -11.32 -18.59
CA ASN A 26 -12.17 -10.55 -18.94
C ASN A 26 -11.81 -9.33 -19.80
N SER A 27 -12.55 -9.04 -20.86
CA SER A 27 -12.36 -7.84 -21.68
C SER A 27 -12.83 -6.54 -21.01
N SER A 28 -13.75 -6.64 -20.05
CA SER A 28 -14.29 -5.49 -19.31
C SER A 28 -13.22 -4.81 -18.44
N LYS A 29 -13.41 -3.53 -18.12
CA LYS A 29 -12.68 -2.86 -17.02
C LYS A 29 -13.25 -3.21 -15.64
N LEU A 30 -14.52 -3.65 -15.60
CA LEU A 30 -15.25 -3.97 -14.37
C LEU A 30 -15.17 -5.46 -14.06
N ASN A 31 -14.93 -5.79 -12.79
CA ASN A 31 -14.92 -7.16 -12.27
C ASN A 31 -16.32 -7.68 -11.85
N ALA A 32 -17.39 -7.09 -12.38
CA ALA A 32 -18.76 -7.47 -12.03
C ALA A 32 -19.42 -8.40 -13.06
N VAL A 33 -19.10 -8.24 -14.35
CA VAL A 33 -19.75 -8.97 -15.44
C VAL A 33 -18.73 -9.43 -16.47
N TRP A 34 -18.82 -10.69 -16.88
CA TRP A 34 -18.03 -11.24 -17.97
C TRP A 34 -18.49 -10.66 -19.31
N THR A 35 -17.61 -9.99 -20.04
CA THR A 35 -17.95 -9.38 -21.35
C THR A 35 -17.25 -10.04 -22.54
N GLY A 36 -16.21 -10.84 -22.31
CA GLY A 36 -15.43 -11.51 -23.36
C GLY A 36 -14.03 -11.90 -22.91
N PHE A 37 -13.33 -12.70 -23.73
CA PHE A 37 -11.96 -13.13 -23.47
C PHE A 37 -10.94 -12.14 -24.05
N SER A 38 -9.88 -11.80 -23.29
CA SER A 38 -8.81 -10.89 -23.70
C SER A 38 -7.51 -11.13 -22.94
N LEU A 39 -6.37 -10.92 -23.60
CA LEU A 39 -5.03 -10.91 -22.98
C LEU A 39 -4.51 -9.49 -22.72
N LYS A 40 -5.35 -8.46 -22.92
CA LYS A 40 -4.98 -7.04 -22.81
C LYS A 40 -4.33 -6.70 -21.47
N TRP A 41 -4.86 -7.25 -20.37
CA TRP A 41 -4.36 -6.95 -19.03
C TRP A 41 -2.97 -7.50 -18.79
N TYR A 42 -2.65 -8.67 -19.34
CA TYR A 42 -1.29 -9.21 -19.30
C TYR A 42 -0.31 -8.29 -20.06
N TYR A 43 -0.69 -7.77 -21.22
CA TYR A 43 0.14 -6.79 -21.94
C TYR A 43 0.31 -5.49 -21.13
N SER A 44 -0.78 -4.97 -20.56
CA SER A 44 -0.77 -3.79 -19.67
C SER A 44 0.23 -3.95 -18.52
N LEU A 45 0.21 -5.12 -17.86
CA LEU A 45 1.11 -5.43 -16.76
C LEU A 45 2.59 -5.37 -17.16
N PHE A 46 2.96 -5.98 -18.29
CA PHE A 46 4.36 -5.98 -18.76
C PHE A 46 4.83 -4.62 -19.29
N SER A 47 3.91 -3.77 -19.76
CA SER A 47 4.21 -2.39 -20.14
C SER A 47 4.29 -1.43 -18.95
N ASN A 48 3.79 -1.83 -17.77
CA ASN A 48 3.77 -0.99 -16.59
C ASN A 48 5.14 -1.02 -15.86
N TYR A 49 5.91 0.05 -16.03
CA TYR A 49 7.24 0.19 -15.42
C TYR A 49 7.21 0.03 -13.90
N SER A 50 6.20 0.57 -13.22
CA SER A 50 6.07 0.49 -11.76
C SER A 50 5.89 -0.97 -11.30
N ILE A 51 5.09 -1.77 -12.01
CA ILE A 51 4.89 -3.19 -11.69
C ILE A 51 6.18 -3.98 -11.96
N MET A 52 6.83 -3.72 -13.10
CA MET A 52 8.06 -4.39 -13.47
C MET A 52 9.22 -4.08 -12.51
N GLU A 53 9.31 -2.84 -12.02
CA GLU A 53 10.26 -2.45 -10.96
C GLU A 53 9.95 -3.19 -9.65
N ALA A 54 8.67 -3.33 -9.28
CA ALA A 54 8.26 -4.07 -8.09
C ALA A 54 8.59 -5.57 -8.18
N VAL A 55 8.41 -6.19 -9.35
CA VAL A 55 8.84 -7.57 -9.64
C VAL A 55 10.35 -7.71 -9.43
N LYS A 56 11.14 -6.80 -10.03
CA LYS A 56 12.60 -6.80 -9.89
C LYS A 56 13.03 -6.68 -8.43
N ASN A 57 12.47 -5.73 -7.69
CA ASN A 57 12.78 -5.53 -6.27
C ASN A 57 12.48 -6.77 -5.44
N SER A 58 11.31 -7.39 -5.65
CA SER A 58 10.89 -8.60 -4.93
C SER A 58 11.85 -9.76 -5.16
N LEU A 59 12.27 -9.98 -6.41
CA LEU A 59 13.23 -11.04 -6.73
C LEU A 59 14.60 -10.76 -6.09
N ILE A 60 15.09 -9.51 -6.16
CA ILE A 60 16.36 -9.14 -5.51
C ILE A 60 16.30 -9.40 -4.00
N ILE A 61 15.22 -8.98 -3.34
CA ILE A 61 15.04 -9.16 -1.89
C ILE A 61 14.92 -10.64 -1.55
N ALA A 62 14.03 -11.37 -2.22
CA ALA A 62 13.77 -12.78 -1.97
C ALA A 62 15.02 -13.64 -2.13
N PHE A 63 15.78 -13.46 -3.22
CA PHE A 63 17.02 -14.20 -3.43
C PHE A 63 18.14 -13.79 -2.47
N SER A 64 18.37 -12.50 -2.27
CA SER A 64 19.44 -12.02 -1.39
C SER A 64 19.20 -12.45 0.06
N SER A 65 17.98 -12.26 0.55
CA SER A 65 17.59 -12.68 1.91
C SER A 65 17.67 -14.19 2.08
N THR A 66 17.27 -14.98 1.08
CA THR A 66 17.38 -16.45 1.10
C THR A 66 18.83 -16.90 1.20
N ILE A 67 19.71 -16.39 0.34
CA ILE A 67 21.13 -16.78 0.31
C ILE A 67 21.79 -16.43 1.65
N LEU A 68 21.59 -15.20 2.14
CA LEU A 68 22.13 -14.76 3.42
C LEU A 68 21.57 -15.60 4.58
N SER A 69 20.28 -15.92 4.57
CA SER A 69 19.65 -16.74 5.59
C SER A 69 20.15 -18.18 5.58
N ILE A 70 20.38 -18.77 4.40
CA ILE A 70 21.00 -20.09 4.26
C ILE A 70 22.40 -20.09 4.88
N ILE A 71 23.23 -19.11 4.54
CA ILE A 71 24.61 -19.03 5.02
C ILE A 71 24.65 -18.88 6.54
N ILE A 72 23.95 -17.87 7.06
CA ILE A 72 23.93 -17.56 8.50
C ILE A 72 23.25 -18.69 9.28
N GLY A 73 22.09 -19.14 8.81
CA GLY A 73 21.30 -20.15 9.50
C GLY A 73 21.93 -21.53 9.50
N THR A 74 22.57 -21.95 8.39
CA THR A 74 23.31 -23.23 8.36
C THR A 74 24.50 -23.19 9.29
N ALA A 75 25.28 -22.10 9.28
CA ALA A 75 26.42 -21.95 10.18
C ALA A 75 25.99 -21.99 11.65
N ALA A 76 24.92 -21.27 12.00
CA ALA A 76 24.37 -21.28 13.35
C ALA A 76 23.83 -22.68 13.75
N ALA A 77 23.07 -23.35 12.88
CA ALA A 77 22.54 -24.69 13.13
C ALA A 77 23.66 -25.72 13.38
N VAL A 78 24.69 -25.73 12.54
CA VAL A 78 25.85 -26.63 12.69
C VAL A 78 26.63 -26.31 13.96
N GLY A 79 26.88 -25.03 14.25
CA GLY A 79 27.57 -24.61 15.48
C GLY A 79 26.81 -25.01 16.74
N MET A 80 25.50 -24.80 16.76
CA MET A 80 24.63 -25.20 17.88
C MET A 80 24.51 -26.72 18.01
N TYR A 81 24.57 -27.46 16.91
CA TYR A 81 24.56 -28.93 16.94
C TYR A 81 25.88 -29.49 17.50
N LYS A 82 27.03 -28.97 17.05
CA LYS A 82 28.36 -29.50 17.41
C LYS A 82 28.79 -29.11 18.82
N TYR A 83 28.52 -27.89 19.25
CA TYR A 83 29.08 -27.36 20.50
C TYR A 83 28.04 -27.23 21.62
N LYS A 84 28.46 -27.54 22.85
CA LYS A 84 27.76 -27.17 24.08
C LYS A 84 28.47 -25.96 24.67
N PHE A 85 27.77 -24.84 24.84
CA PHE A 85 28.32 -23.62 25.42
C PHE A 85 27.32 -22.94 26.35
N ARG A 86 27.83 -22.13 27.29
CA ARG A 86 27.00 -21.33 28.20
C ARG A 86 26.24 -20.27 27.41
N GLY A 87 24.92 -20.20 27.57
CA GLY A 87 24.05 -19.29 26.81
C GLY A 87 23.34 -19.92 25.60
N LYS A 88 23.61 -21.18 25.26
CA LYS A 88 22.89 -21.89 24.17
C LYS A 88 21.36 -21.84 24.33
N SER A 89 20.85 -22.00 25.56
CA SER A 89 19.42 -21.89 25.85
C SER A 89 18.83 -20.50 25.61
N LEU A 90 19.62 -19.43 25.77
CA LEU A 90 19.16 -18.08 25.45
C LEU A 90 19.08 -17.88 23.94
N ILE A 91 20.08 -18.36 23.18
CA ILE A 91 20.03 -18.34 21.72
C ILE A 91 18.84 -19.17 21.22
N ASP A 92 18.63 -20.37 21.78
CA ASP A 92 17.45 -21.20 21.49
C ASP A 92 16.15 -20.39 21.70
N GLY A 93 16.03 -19.68 22.83
CA GLY A 93 14.88 -18.80 23.10
C GLY A 93 14.74 -17.65 22.10
N MET A 94 15.85 -17.00 21.72
CA MET A 94 15.85 -15.91 20.74
C MET A 94 15.38 -16.36 19.35
N LEU A 95 15.70 -17.59 18.95
CA LEU A 95 15.27 -18.12 17.66
C LEU A 95 13.75 -18.28 17.57
N PHE A 96 13.06 -18.51 18.70
CA PHE A 96 11.60 -18.57 18.75
C PHE A 96 10.92 -17.21 18.70
N ILE A 97 11.63 -16.12 18.98
CA ILE A 97 11.03 -14.78 19.02
C ILE A 97 10.38 -14.40 17.68
N PRO A 98 11.07 -14.46 16.51
CA PRO A 98 10.46 -14.13 15.22
C PRO A 98 9.31 -15.06 14.79
N LEU A 99 9.19 -16.24 15.41
CA LEU A 99 8.14 -17.22 15.11
C LEU A 99 6.84 -16.96 15.89
N VAL A 100 6.95 -16.30 17.05
CA VAL A 100 5.84 -16.07 17.98
C VAL A 100 5.36 -14.63 17.96
N ILE A 101 6.28 -13.67 17.71
CA ILE A 101 5.91 -12.25 17.63
C ILE A 101 5.04 -12.03 16.38
N PRO A 102 3.90 -11.33 16.49
CA PRO A 102 3.12 -10.91 15.33
C PRO A 102 3.96 -10.08 14.36
N GLU A 103 3.88 -10.37 13.06
CA GLU A 103 4.70 -9.71 12.03
C GLU A 103 4.59 -8.18 12.06
N VAL A 104 3.40 -7.65 12.37
CA VAL A 104 3.17 -6.20 12.49
C VAL A 104 4.05 -5.58 13.57
N VAL A 105 4.18 -6.24 14.73
CA VAL A 105 5.01 -5.77 15.84
C VAL A 105 6.48 -5.78 15.42
N MET A 106 6.91 -6.82 14.69
CA MET A 106 8.27 -6.91 14.17
C MET A 106 8.55 -5.82 13.12
N GLY A 107 7.62 -5.54 12.21
CA GLY A 107 7.73 -4.48 11.22
C GLY A 107 7.88 -3.09 11.86
N ILE A 108 7.04 -2.77 12.86
CA ILE A 108 7.13 -1.51 13.61
C ILE A 108 8.46 -1.41 14.36
N ALA A 109 8.90 -2.49 15.01
CA ALA A 109 10.17 -2.52 15.72
C ALA A 109 11.37 -2.31 14.77
N MET A 110 11.33 -2.90 13.57
CA MET A 110 12.36 -2.73 12.55
C MET A 110 12.40 -1.30 12.01
N LEU A 111 11.23 -0.71 11.72
CA LEU A 111 11.14 0.70 11.33
C LEU A 111 11.76 1.60 12.40
N ALA A 112 11.33 1.44 13.67
CA ALA A 112 11.87 2.21 14.79
C ALA A 112 13.40 2.02 14.92
N PHE A 113 13.90 0.79 14.77
CA PHE A 113 15.32 0.49 14.80
C PHE A 113 16.10 1.22 13.70
N PHE A 114 15.68 1.08 12.42
CA PHE A 114 16.35 1.73 11.29
C PHE A 114 16.33 3.26 11.40
N SER A 115 15.21 3.81 11.88
CA SER A 115 15.05 5.25 12.12
C SER A 115 15.90 5.77 13.27
N MET A 116 16.13 4.97 14.31
CA MET A 116 16.97 5.35 15.44
C MET A 116 18.45 5.33 15.07
N ILE A 117 18.91 4.31 14.35
CA ILE A 117 20.33 4.19 13.98
C ILE A 117 20.76 5.22 12.92
N LYS A 118 19.85 5.65 12.03
CA LYS A 118 20.08 6.64 10.96
C LYS A 118 21.26 6.34 10.02
N LEU A 119 21.80 5.12 10.06
CA LEU A 119 22.95 4.68 9.27
C LEU A 119 22.56 4.32 7.84
N ILE A 120 21.39 3.74 7.65
CA ILE A 120 20.92 3.21 6.36
C ILE A 120 19.52 3.78 6.09
N PRO A 121 19.29 4.46 4.95
CA PRO A 121 17.95 4.88 4.58
C PRO A 121 17.06 3.66 4.30
N LEU A 122 15.75 3.81 4.53
CA LEU A 122 14.78 2.79 4.17
C LEU A 122 14.88 2.49 2.67
N GLY A 123 14.81 1.22 2.28
CA GLY A 123 15.04 0.82 0.91
C GLY A 123 15.37 -0.67 0.78
N LEU A 124 15.97 -1.05 -0.35
CA LEU A 124 16.33 -2.44 -0.63
C LEU A 124 17.23 -3.07 0.45
N ILE A 125 18.18 -2.30 1.02
CA ILE A 125 19.11 -2.84 2.03
C ILE A 125 18.37 -3.15 3.34
N THR A 126 17.55 -2.22 3.83
CA THR A 126 16.78 -2.43 5.07
C THR A 126 15.77 -3.55 4.89
N LEU A 127 15.15 -3.68 3.71
CA LEU A 127 14.30 -4.81 3.34
C LEU A 127 15.06 -6.13 3.39
N ILE A 128 16.24 -6.23 2.77
CA ILE A 128 17.06 -7.44 2.83
C ILE A 128 17.41 -7.80 4.28
N ILE A 129 17.84 -6.84 5.10
CA ILE A 129 18.19 -7.08 6.51
C ILE A 129 16.96 -7.56 7.30
N ALA A 130 15.82 -6.91 7.12
CA ALA A 130 14.58 -7.29 7.78
C ALA A 130 14.15 -8.71 7.39
N HIS A 131 14.22 -9.05 6.10
CA HIS A 131 13.86 -10.38 5.60
C HIS A 131 14.81 -11.47 6.08
N VAL A 132 16.11 -11.19 6.14
CA VAL A 132 17.10 -12.09 6.75
C VAL A 132 16.79 -12.33 8.23
N THR A 133 16.41 -11.29 8.96
CA THR A 133 16.23 -11.38 10.43
C THR A 133 15.17 -12.40 10.81
N PHE A 134 14.03 -12.46 10.11
CA PHE A 134 13.02 -13.48 10.40
C PHE A 134 13.33 -14.82 9.72
N SER A 135 13.86 -14.80 8.49
CA SER A 135 14.11 -16.01 7.70
C SER A 135 15.20 -16.90 8.30
N VAL A 136 16.21 -16.32 8.95
CA VAL A 136 17.32 -17.06 9.59
C VAL A 136 16.79 -18.04 10.64
N SER A 137 15.81 -17.65 11.45
CA SER A 137 15.24 -18.54 12.48
C SER A 137 14.64 -19.80 11.88
N TYR A 138 13.89 -19.66 10.78
CA TYR A 138 13.30 -20.81 10.09
C TYR A 138 14.37 -21.72 9.48
N VAL A 139 15.39 -21.15 8.82
CA VAL A 139 16.50 -21.94 8.26
C VAL A 139 17.21 -22.73 9.35
N ILE A 140 17.50 -22.10 10.50
CA ILE A 140 18.19 -22.76 11.61
C ILE A 140 17.39 -23.97 12.09
N ILE A 141 16.08 -23.83 12.29
CA ILE A 141 15.22 -24.92 12.76
C ILE A 141 15.19 -26.08 11.76
N VAL A 142 15.00 -25.78 10.47
CA VAL A 142 14.91 -26.81 9.43
C VAL A 142 16.24 -27.56 9.28
N VAL A 143 17.37 -26.85 9.22
CA VAL A 143 18.69 -27.48 9.11
C VAL A 143 19.04 -28.28 10.35
N ARG A 144 18.72 -27.76 11.55
CA ARG A 144 18.96 -28.46 12.81
C ARG A 144 18.11 -29.72 12.95
N SER A 145 16.84 -29.70 12.56
CA SER A 145 16.02 -30.91 12.56
C SER A 145 16.59 -32.02 11.68
N ARG A 146 17.33 -31.65 10.62
CA ARG A 146 18.02 -32.61 9.77
C ARG A 146 19.29 -33.17 10.42
N LEU A 147 20.00 -32.33 11.17
CA LEU A 147 21.18 -32.71 11.95
C LEU A 147 20.83 -33.63 13.13
N ASP A 148 19.69 -33.43 13.79
CA ASP A 148 19.29 -34.24 14.95
C ASP A 148 19.00 -35.71 14.56
N GLY A 149 18.65 -35.97 13.30
CA GLY A 149 18.47 -37.32 12.75
C GLY A 149 19.72 -37.93 12.08
N PHE A 150 20.88 -37.27 12.17
CA PHE A 150 22.11 -37.69 11.50
C PHE A 150 23.03 -38.50 12.43
N ASP A 151 23.52 -39.65 11.93
CA ASP A 151 24.46 -40.48 12.67
C ASP A 151 25.85 -39.85 12.72
N LYS A 152 26.28 -39.48 13.93
CA LYS A 152 27.60 -38.89 14.20
C LYS A 152 28.75 -39.83 13.85
N SER A 153 28.53 -41.14 13.83
CA SER A 153 29.55 -42.13 13.49
C SER A 153 30.16 -41.90 12.10
N LEU A 154 29.40 -41.31 11.16
CA LEU A 154 29.90 -40.98 9.82
C LEU A 154 30.92 -39.84 9.82
N GLU A 155 30.80 -38.88 10.75
CA GLU A 155 31.81 -37.82 10.91
C GLU A 155 33.08 -38.39 11.57
N GLU A 156 32.90 -39.23 12.58
CA GLU A 156 34.01 -39.91 13.30
C GLU A 156 34.80 -40.81 12.35
N ALA A 157 34.13 -41.67 11.58
CA ALA A 157 34.75 -42.55 10.61
C ALA A 157 35.54 -41.80 9.52
N ALA A 158 35.04 -40.63 9.08
CA ALA A 158 35.77 -39.81 8.11
C ALA A 158 37.06 -39.23 8.72
N MET A 159 37.01 -38.78 9.97
CA MET A 159 38.20 -38.27 10.68
C MET A 159 39.20 -39.39 11.01
N ASP A 160 38.73 -40.60 11.33
CA ASP A 160 39.57 -41.78 11.54
C ASP A 160 40.33 -42.19 10.26
N LEU A 161 39.72 -41.99 9.08
CA LEU A 161 40.37 -42.17 7.78
C LEU A 161 41.31 -41.01 7.39
N GLY A 162 41.57 -40.07 8.30
CA GLY A 162 42.50 -38.96 8.12
C GLY A 162 41.89 -37.69 7.49
N ALA A 163 40.56 -37.60 7.37
CA ALA A 163 39.94 -36.38 6.88
C ALA A 163 40.02 -35.25 7.92
N THR A 164 40.39 -34.04 7.49
CA THR A 164 40.35 -32.87 8.37
C THR A 164 38.91 -32.45 8.69
N PRO A 165 38.64 -31.70 9.78
CA PRO A 165 37.28 -31.25 10.10
C PRO A 165 36.57 -30.51 8.96
N MET A 166 37.31 -29.75 8.15
CA MET A 166 36.77 -29.08 6.97
C MET A 166 36.45 -30.06 5.84
N GLN A 167 37.27 -31.10 5.65
CA GLN A 167 36.98 -32.17 4.69
C GLN A 167 35.79 -33.01 5.14
N THR A 168 35.69 -33.36 6.42
CA THR A 168 34.53 -34.04 7.00
C THR A 168 33.27 -33.20 6.83
N PHE A 169 33.32 -31.90 7.12
CA PHE A 169 32.18 -31.01 6.89
C PHE A 169 31.78 -30.97 5.41
N THR A 170 32.71 -30.70 4.51
CA THR A 170 32.40 -30.50 3.08
C THR A 170 32.00 -31.79 2.35
N LYS A 171 32.56 -32.94 2.73
CA LYS A 171 32.33 -34.22 2.04
C LYS A 171 31.31 -35.12 2.73
N VAL A 172 31.03 -34.93 4.02
CA VAL A 172 30.11 -35.78 4.79
C VAL A 172 28.94 -34.97 5.32
N THR A 173 29.19 -34.01 6.22
CA THR A 173 28.12 -33.27 6.89
C THR A 173 27.26 -32.48 5.89
N LEU A 174 27.89 -31.67 5.03
CA LEU A 174 27.23 -30.77 4.10
C LEU A 174 26.34 -31.51 3.09
N PRO A 175 26.78 -32.59 2.42
CA PRO A 175 25.90 -33.40 1.57
C PRO A 175 24.69 -33.98 2.31
N VAL A 176 24.86 -34.39 3.56
CA VAL A 176 23.78 -34.99 4.35
C VAL A 176 22.73 -33.95 4.77
N ILE A 177 23.17 -32.75 5.14
CA ILE A 177 22.25 -31.65 5.51
C ILE A 177 21.76 -30.86 4.30
N MET A 178 22.32 -31.07 3.10
CA MET A 178 21.95 -30.34 1.87
C MET A 178 20.44 -30.35 1.60
N PRO A 179 19.70 -31.47 1.74
CA PRO A 179 18.24 -31.45 1.58
C PRO A 179 17.55 -30.53 2.59
N GLY A 180 18.04 -30.48 3.84
CA GLY A 180 17.54 -29.56 4.87
C GLY A 180 17.89 -28.10 4.58
N ILE A 181 19.09 -27.83 4.07
CA ILE A 181 19.49 -26.49 3.62
C ILE A 181 18.59 -26.01 2.47
N MET A 182 18.34 -26.87 1.49
CA MET A 182 17.46 -26.55 0.36
C MET A 182 16.02 -26.30 0.81
N ALA A 183 15.50 -27.14 1.71
CA ALA A 183 14.16 -26.96 2.27
C ALA A 183 14.03 -25.65 3.06
N GLY A 184 15.01 -25.35 3.92
CA GLY A 184 15.06 -24.10 4.69
C GLY A 184 15.21 -22.88 3.79
N GLY A 185 16.05 -22.97 2.75
CA GLY A 185 16.24 -21.93 1.75
C GLY A 185 14.98 -21.62 0.95
N LEU A 186 14.27 -22.64 0.48
CA LEU A 186 13.03 -22.43 -0.26
C LEU A 186 11.93 -21.85 0.64
N LEU A 187 11.86 -22.29 1.89
CA LEU A 187 10.94 -21.72 2.86
C LEU A 187 11.26 -20.24 3.12
N ALA A 188 12.53 -19.87 3.29
CA ALA A 188 12.96 -18.47 3.40
C ALA A 188 12.59 -17.66 2.15
N PHE A 189 12.77 -18.22 0.95
CA PHE A 189 12.37 -17.57 -0.29
C PHE A 189 10.86 -17.33 -0.35
N THR A 190 10.08 -18.35 0.02
CA THR A 190 8.61 -18.31 -0.02
C THR A 190 8.07 -17.27 0.95
N LEU A 191 8.58 -17.22 2.18
CA LEU A 191 8.19 -16.19 3.14
C LEU A 191 8.61 -14.78 2.68
N SER A 192 9.78 -14.66 2.05
CA SER A 192 10.33 -13.36 1.63
C SER A 192 9.62 -12.78 0.40
N ILE A 193 9.20 -13.61 -0.56
CA ILE A 193 8.55 -13.13 -1.80
C ILE A 193 7.08 -12.74 -1.57
N ASP A 194 6.43 -13.26 -0.52
CA ASP A 194 5.01 -13.03 -0.21
C ASP A 194 4.81 -12.01 0.93
N ASP A 195 5.90 -11.53 1.56
CA ASP A 195 5.79 -10.60 2.67
C ASP A 195 5.25 -9.23 2.22
N VAL A 196 4.15 -8.84 2.87
CA VAL A 196 3.55 -7.50 2.77
C VAL A 196 3.86 -6.69 4.04
N ILE A 197 3.78 -7.32 5.22
CA ILE A 197 3.69 -6.61 6.49
C ILE A 197 5.02 -5.96 6.84
N ILE A 198 6.12 -6.72 6.84
CA ILE A 198 7.42 -6.18 7.22
C ILE A 198 7.90 -5.21 6.15
N SER A 199 7.71 -5.58 4.89
CA SER A 199 8.00 -4.76 3.71
C SER A 199 7.31 -3.40 3.79
N PHE A 200 6.05 -3.34 4.23
CA PHE A 200 5.26 -2.11 4.30
C PHE A 200 5.91 -1.04 5.19
N PHE A 201 6.44 -1.48 6.34
CA PHE A 201 7.09 -0.61 7.31
C PHE A 201 8.52 -0.24 6.92
N VAL A 202 9.25 -1.15 6.28
CA VAL A 202 10.71 -1.02 6.06
C VAL A 202 11.08 -0.57 4.63
N ALA A 203 10.12 -0.58 3.69
CA ALA A 203 10.31 -0.08 2.34
C ALA A 203 10.51 1.45 2.32
N GLY A 204 11.44 1.89 1.48
CA GLY A 204 11.65 3.30 1.12
C GLY A 204 11.38 3.58 -0.36
N PRO A 205 11.60 4.83 -0.81
CA PRO A 205 11.34 5.23 -2.19
C PRO A 205 12.04 4.34 -3.22
N GLY A 206 11.30 3.92 -4.24
CA GLY A 206 11.83 3.07 -5.33
C GLY A 206 12.10 1.62 -4.93
N SER A 207 11.76 1.20 -3.71
CA SER A 207 11.97 -0.18 -3.22
C SER A 207 10.67 -0.97 -3.02
N ASN A 208 9.55 -0.49 -3.56
CA ASN A 208 8.26 -1.17 -3.47
C ASN A 208 8.39 -2.61 -3.99
N THR A 209 7.89 -3.56 -3.20
CA THR A 209 7.81 -4.97 -3.58
C THR A 209 6.49 -5.24 -4.30
N LEU A 210 6.43 -6.38 -4.96
CA LEU A 210 5.27 -6.83 -5.71
C LEU A 210 4.07 -7.11 -4.78
N PRO A 211 4.23 -7.78 -3.63
CA PRO A 211 3.14 -7.90 -2.65
C PRO A 211 2.62 -6.54 -2.18
N LEU A 212 3.51 -5.57 -1.91
CA LEU A 212 3.10 -4.21 -1.56
C LEU A 212 2.32 -3.52 -2.67
N LYS A 213 2.76 -3.70 -3.92
CA LYS A 213 2.07 -3.13 -5.09
C LYS A 213 0.68 -3.75 -5.25
N VAL A 214 0.55 -5.07 -5.11
CA VAL A 214 -0.75 -5.78 -5.15
C VAL A 214 -1.63 -5.33 -3.99
N PHE A 215 -1.11 -5.28 -2.77
CA PHE A 215 -1.84 -4.85 -1.58
C PHE A 215 -2.40 -3.43 -1.74
N SER A 216 -1.56 -2.50 -2.21
CA SER A 216 -1.99 -1.14 -2.55
C SER A 216 -3.09 -1.15 -3.60
N MET A 217 -2.93 -1.88 -4.70
CA MET A 217 -3.94 -1.93 -5.77
C MET A 217 -5.28 -2.54 -5.32
N VAL A 218 -5.27 -3.59 -4.48
CA VAL A 218 -6.49 -4.28 -4.04
C VAL A 218 -7.38 -3.39 -3.18
N LYS A 219 -6.80 -2.50 -2.35
CA LYS A 219 -7.57 -1.57 -1.51
C LYS A 219 -8.56 -0.73 -2.31
N PHE A 220 -8.20 -0.32 -3.53
CA PHE A 220 -9.00 0.61 -4.34
C PHE A 220 -10.01 -0.06 -5.27
N GLY A 221 -10.10 -1.39 -5.19
CA GLY A 221 -11.04 -2.20 -5.95
C GLY A 221 -10.32 -3.20 -6.85
N VAL A 222 -10.91 -4.37 -7.02
CA VAL A 222 -10.30 -5.42 -7.82
C VAL A 222 -10.51 -5.10 -9.30
N THR A 223 -9.44 -4.82 -10.03
CA THR A 223 -9.46 -4.70 -11.50
C THR A 223 -9.01 -6.00 -12.16
N PRO A 224 -9.36 -6.24 -13.44
CA PRO A 224 -8.81 -7.36 -14.20
C PRO A 224 -7.28 -7.36 -14.33
N GLU A 225 -6.63 -6.19 -14.24
CA GLU A 225 -5.17 -6.07 -14.18
C GLU A 225 -4.60 -6.69 -12.89
N ILE A 226 -5.24 -6.45 -11.74
CA ILE A 226 -4.90 -7.11 -10.47
C ILE A 226 -5.13 -8.61 -10.59
N ASN A 227 -6.25 -9.05 -11.18
CA ASN A 227 -6.52 -10.46 -11.37
C ASN A 227 -5.44 -11.17 -12.20
N ALA A 228 -4.98 -10.53 -13.28
CA ALA A 228 -3.89 -11.05 -14.11
C ALA A 228 -2.57 -11.14 -13.33
N LEU A 229 -2.27 -10.14 -12.49
CA LEU A 229 -1.08 -10.13 -11.65
C LEU A 229 -1.12 -11.24 -10.58
N SER A 230 -2.24 -11.36 -9.88
CA SER A 230 -2.50 -12.42 -8.89
C SER A 230 -2.49 -13.81 -9.52
N ALA A 231 -2.98 -13.97 -10.77
CA ALA A 231 -2.88 -15.23 -11.51
C ALA A 231 -1.42 -15.61 -11.80
N ILE A 232 -0.57 -14.64 -12.20
CA ILE A 232 0.87 -14.87 -12.41
C ILE A 232 1.54 -15.27 -11.09
N LEU A 233 1.26 -14.56 -10.00
CA LEU A 233 1.79 -14.87 -8.67
C LEU A 233 1.38 -16.27 -8.20
N LEU A 234 0.12 -16.66 -8.41
CA LEU A 234 -0.37 -17.99 -8.09
C LEU A 234 0.38 -19.07 -8.90
N VAL A 235 0.55 -18.86 -10.21
CA VAL A 235 1.30 -19.80 -11.05
C VAL A 235 2.74 -19.91 -10.58
N LEU A 236 3.38 -18.79 -10.24
CA LEU A 236 4.75 -18.77 -9.73
C LEU A 236 4.89 -19.52 -8.40
N THR A 237 4.03 -19.22 -7.42
CA THR A 237 4.05 -19.86 -6.10
C THR A 237 3.76 -21.36 -6.16
N VAL A 238 2.73 -21.78 -6.91
CA VAL A 238 2.42 -23.19 -7.13
C VAL A 238 3.57 -23.90 -7.83
N SER A 239 4.18 -23.28 -8.84
CA SER A 239 5.34 -23.86 -9.54
C SER A 239 6.51 -24.07 -8.58
N LEU A 240 6.80 -23.12 -7.70
CA LEU A 240 7.85 -23.24 -6.68
C LEU A 240 7.57 -24.38 -5.70
N VAL A 241 6.33 -24.53 -5.23
CA VAL A 241 5.91 -25.62 -4.34
C VAL A 241 5.99 -26.98 -5.05
N VAL A 242 5.58 -27.07 -6.31
CA VAL A 242 5.71 -28.30 -7.09
C VAL A 242 7.19 -28.67 -7.29
N ILE A 243 8.04 -27.70 -7.63
CA ILE A 243 9.50 -27.89 -7.71
C ILE A 243 10.05 -28.39 -6.37
N MET A 244 9.59 -27.84 -5.23
CA MET A 244 9.95 -28.34 -3.90
C MET A 244 9.64 -29.81 -3.73
N GLN A 245 8.42 -30.22 -4.09
CA GLN A 245 7.96 -31.57 -3.85
C GLN A 245 8.69 -32.59 -4.74
N LEU A 246 9.03 -32.19 -5.97
CA LEU A 246 9.84 -33.00 -6.88
C LEU A 246 11.29 -33.13 -6.40
N LEU A 247 11.86 -32.07 -5.81
CA LEU A 247 13.19 -32.09 -5.17
C LEU A 247 13.21 -33.01 -3.95
N ASN A 248 12.21 -32.90 -3.07
CA ASN A 248 12.14 -33.71 -1.85
C ASN A 248 12.01 -35.22 -2.14
N LYS A 249 11.36 -35.57 -3.26
CA LYS A 249 11.25 -36.96 -3.73
C LYS A 249 12.49 -37.46 -4.49
N ASN A 250 13.57 -36.69 -4.58
CA ASN A 250 14.78 -36.98 -5.37
C ASN A 250 14.50 -37.31 -6.84
N ILE A 251 13.35 -36.88 -7.39
CA ILE A 251 12.97 -37.12 -8.78
C ILE A 251 13.83 -36.26 -9.72
N ILE A 252 14.25 -35.08 -9.25
CA ILE A 252 15.09 -34.14 -10.01
C ILE A 252 16.43 -33.95 -9.28
N ASN A 253 17.52 -33.87 -10.05
CA ASN A 253 18.87 -33.73 -9.52
C ASN A 253 19.10 -32.30 -8.96
N GLY A 254 19.13 -32.17 -7.63
CA GLY A 254 19.21 -30.88 -6.92
C GLY A 254 20.39 -29.99 -7.34
N LYS A 255 21.52 -30.57 -7.78
CA LYS A 255 22.68 -29.80 -8.28
C LYS A 255 22.35 -29.00 -9.54
N LYS A 256 21.53 -29.53 -10.45
CA LYS A 256 21.12 -28.85 -11.69
C LYS A 256 20.16 -27.69 -11.41
N ILE A 257 19.22 -27.86 -10.49
CA ILE A 257 18.28 -26.78 -10.15
C ILE A 257 18.96 -25.67 -9.36
N ILE A 258 19.87 -25.98 -8.41
CA ILE A 258 20.66 -24.94 -7.72
C ILE A 258 21.49 -24.15 -8.74
N SER A 259 22.12 -24.82 -9.71
CA SER A 259 22.81 -24.10 -10.79
C SER A 259 21.85 -23.28 -11.66
N SER A 260 20.64 -23.78 -11.95
CA SER A 260 19.64 -23.02 -12.72
C SER A 260 19.06 -21.84 -11.94
N ALA A 261 18.86 -21.96 -10.63
CA ALA A 261 18.39 -20.87 -9.77
C ALA A 261 19.49 -19.80 -9.61
N LEU A 262 20.75 -20.20 -9.42
CA LEU A 262 21.90 -19.28 -9.41
C LEU A 262 22.06 -18.59 -10.77
N VAL A 263 21.90 -19.32 -11.87
CA VAL A 263 21.92 -18.78 -13.23
C VAL A 263 20.72 -17.87 -13.46
N CYS A 264 19.52 -18.19 -12.96
CA CYS A 264 18.37 -17.29 -13.03
C CYS A 264 18.61 -16.02 -12.20
N VAL A 265 19.22 -16.09 -11.03
CA VAL A 265 19.61 -14.91 -10.23
C VAL A 265 20.64 -14.07 -10.98
N LEU A 266 21.69 -14.71 -11.52
CA LEU A 266 22.71 -14.05 -12.34
C LEU A 266 22.11 -13.46 -13.61
N CYS A 267 21.17 -14.15 -14.26
CA CYS A 267 20.47 -13.69 -15.45
C CYS A 267 19.45 -12.59 -15.11
N ILE A 268 18.73 -12.63 -13.98
CA ILE A 268 17.81 -11.57 -13.57
C ILE A 268 18.60 -10.32 -13.13
N THR A 269 19.76 -10.49 -12.51
CA THR A 269 20.67 -9.37 -12.19
C THR A 269 21.37 -8.81 -13.43
N PHE A 270 21.79 -9.65 -14.39
CA PHE A 270 22.39 -9.20 -15.67
C PHE A 270 21.34 -8.65 -16.67
N LEU A 271 20.24 -9.35 -16.91
CA LEU A 271 19.12 -8.93 -17.78
C LEU A 271 18.33 -7.77 -17.15
N GLY A 272 18.23 -7.71 -15.82
CA GLY A 272 17.71 -6.54 -15.10
C GLY A 272 18.54 -5.27 -15.32
N GLY A 273 19.79 -5.42 -15.77
CA GLY A 273 20.66 -4.33 -16.20
C GLY A 273 20.71 -4.10 -17.72
N SER A 274 20.36 -5.09 -18.56
CA SER A 274 20.55 -5.04 -20.02
C SER A 274 19.27 -5.23 -20.85
N ALA A 275 18.38 -6.17 -20.49
CA ALA A 275 17.07 -6.33 -21.13
C ALA A 275 16.09 -5.19 -20.75
N PHE A 276 16.17 -4.69 -19.52
CA PHE A 276 15.45 -3.47 -19.12
C PHE A 276 16.01 -2.20 -19.78
N LYS A 277 17.32 -2.15 -20.07
CA LYS A 277 17.93 -1.06 -20.86
C LYS A 277 17.52 -1.10 -22.33
N SER A 278 17.26 -2.27 -22.90
CA SER A 278 16.87 -2.40 -24.31
C SER A 278 15.37 -2.16 -24.56
N ALA A 279 14.51 -2.31 -23.54
CA ALA A 279 13.09 -1.94 -23.61
C ALA A 279 12.86 -0.43 -23.42
N ALA A 280 13.79 0.27 -22.77
CA ALA A 280 13.77 1.70 -22.57
C ALA A 280 14.97 2.34 -23.29
N GLY A 281 14.79 2.78 -24.53
CA GLY A 281 15.72 3.70 -25.20
C GLY A 281 15.82 5.09 -24.52
N LYS A 282 15.66 5.16 -23.20
CA LYS A 282 15.70 6.37 -22.39
C LYS A 282 17.14 6.62 -21.91
N ARG A 283 17.57 7.89 -22.03
CA ARG A 283 18.81 8.42 -21.45
C ARG A 283 18.86 8.08 -19.94
N GLU A 284 20.05 7.88 -19.37
CA GLU A 284 20.15 7.76 -17.92
C GLU A 284 19.60 9.04 -17.27
N PRO A 285 18.73 8.90 -16.25
CA PRO A 285 18.06 10.05 -15.65
C PRO A 285 19.09 10.97 -15.01
N GLN A 286 18.99 12.26 -15.29
CA GLN A 286 19.93 13.26 -14.77
C GLN A 286 19.75 13.46 -13.26
N LYS A 287 18.51 13.28 -12.78
CA LYS A 287 18.10 13.39 -11.37
C LYS A 287 16.99 12.41 -11.05
N VAL A 288 16.80 12.15 -9.77
CA VAL A 288 15.69 11.36 -9.23
C VAL A 288 14.98 12.22 -8.19
N ILE A 289 13.65 12.27 -8.24
CA ILE A 289 12.82 12.82 -7.18
C ILE A 289 11.99 11.70 -6.53
N ASN A 290 11.86 11.75 -5.22
CA ASN A 290 11.07 10.80 -4.46
C ASN A 290 9.75 11.47 -4.03
N VAL A 291 8.63 11.00 -4.59
CA VAL A 291 7.29 11.55 -4.35
C VAL A 291 6.51 10.58 -3.46
N PHE A 292 5.89 11.10 -2.40
CA PHE A 292 5.02 10.34 -1.51
C PHE A 292 3.63 10.93 -1.51
N ASN A 293 2.64 10.21 -2.04
CA ASN A 293 1.31 10.74 -2.29
C ASN A 293 0.25 9.69 -1.92
N TRP A 294 -1.02 10.07 -1.91
CA TRP A 294 -2.12 9.13 -1.86
C TRP A 294 -2.12 8.23 -3.10
N SER A 295 -2.67 7.03 -2.94
CA SER A 295 -2.99 6.12 -4.05
C SER A 295 -4.16 6.67 -4.88
N GLU A 296 -4.20 6.35 -6.18
CA GLU A 296 -5.23 6.85 -7.13
C GLU A 296 -5.33 8.38 -7.22
N TYR A 297 -4.20 9.08 -7.03
CA TYR A 297 -4.15 10.53 -7.11
C TYR A 297 -3.40 11.03 -8.35
N LEU A 298 -2.47 10.24 -8.91
CA LEU A 298 -1.65 10.65 -10.04
C LEU A 298 -1.55 9.54 -11.10
N PRO A 299 -1.98 9.79 -12.35
CA PRO A 299 -1.89 8.80 -13.41
C PRO A 299 -0.43 8.49 -13.78
N GLN A 300 -0.13 7.23 -14.10
CA GLN A 300 1.22 6.84 -14.56
C GLN A 300 1.61 7.57 -15.85
N SER A 301 0.66 7.87 -16.74
CA SER A 301 0.90 8.65 -17.96
C SER A 301 1.47 10.04 -17.67
N VAL A 302 1.04 10.68 -16.59
CA VAL A 302 1.52 12.00 -16.17
C VAL A 302 2.96 11.91 -15.66
N ILE A 303 3.27 10.87 -14.89
CA ILE A 303 4.64 10.58 -14.45
C ILE A 303 5.54 10.39 -15.68
N ASP A 304 5.13 9.55 -16.63
CA ASP A 304 5.92 9.24 -17.83
C ASP A 304 6.20 10.48 -18.68
N LYS A 305 5.20 11.38 -18.81
CA LYS A 305 5.35 12.67 -19.50
C LYS A 305 6.36 13.57 -18.79
N PHE A 306 6.29 13.67 -17.46
CA PHE A 306 7.26 14.44 -16.69
C PHE A 306 8.69 13.91 -16.88
N GLU A 307 8.87 12.60 -16.74
CA GLU A 307 10.18 11.97 -16.91
C GLU A 307 10.74 12.21 -18.31
N GLN A 308 9.89 12.13 -19.34
CA GLN A 308 10.27 12.38 -20.73
C GLN A 308 10.62 13.85 -20.98
N ALA A 309 9.85 14.78 -20.43
CA ALA A 309 10.03 16.22 -20.64
C ALA A 309 11.30 16.74 -19.95
N TYR A 310 11.59 16.27 -18.74
CA TYR A 310 12.64 16.85 -17.90
C TYR A 310 13.85 15.93 -17.67
N ASN A 311 13.80 14.67 -18.11
CA ASN A 311 14.83 13.65 -17.84
C ASN A 311 15.12 13.48 -16.32
N ILE A 312 14.07 13.59 -15.51
CA ILE A 312 14.08 13.40 -14.05
C ILE A 312 13.24 12.17 -13.75
N LYS A 313 13.82 11.13 -13.16
CA LYS A 313 13.07 9.94 -12.73
C LYS A 313 12.21 10.26 -11.51
N VAL A 314 10.98 9.75 -11.48
CA VAL A 314 10.06 9.91 -10.34
C VAL A 314 9.90 8.57 -9.63
N ASN A 315 10.44 8.45 -8.43
CA ASN A 315 10.13 7.33 -7.55
C ASN A 315 8.83 7.66 -6.80
N TYR A 316 7.73 7.12 -7.30
CA TYR A 316 6.40 7.35 -6.72
C TYR A 316 6.05 6.27 -5.69
N SER A 317 5.74 6.70 -4.47
CA SER A 317 5.31 5.85 -3.35
C SER A 317 3.95 6.30 -2.84
N THR A 318 3.14 5.35 -2.38
CA THR A 318 1.77 5.62 -1.91
C THR A 318 1.61 5.36 -0.42
N PHE A 319 0.72 6.10 0.23
CA PHE A 319 0.25 5.84 1.60
C PHE A 319 -1.28 5.83 1.66
N SER A 320 -1.84 5.33 2.76
CA SER A 320 -3.28 5.20 2.98
C SER A 320 -3.84 6.04 4.14
N SER A 321 -2.98 6.71 4.91
CA SER A 321 -3.40 7.69 5.92
C SER A 321 -2.34 8.78 6.13
N ASN A 322 -2.77 9.94 6.61
CA ASN A 322 -1.86 11.02 6.99
C ASN A 322 -0.93 10.59 8.13
N GLU A 323 -1.39 9.72 9.02
CA GLU A 323 -0.64 9.21 10.17
C GLU A 323 0.48 8.24 9.72
N GLU A 324 0.19 7.36 8.75
CA GLU A 324 1.22 6.55 8.08
C GLU A 324 2.28 7.47 7.43
N MET A 325 1.83 8.50 6.74
CA MET A 325 2.71 9.46 6.07
C MET A 325 3.61 10.20 7.06
N LEU A 326 3.04 10.72 8.15
CA LEU A 326 3.75 11.40 9.22
C LEU A 326 4.79 10.48 9.87
N ALA A 327 4.41 9.24 10.20
CA ALA A 327 5.31 8.26 10.79
C ALA A 327 6.52 7.98 9.87
N LYS A 328 6.29 7.82 8.56
CA LYS A 328 7.38 7.63 7.59
C LYS A 328 8.26 8.88 7.42
N LEU A 329 7.69 10.08 7.49
CA LEU A 329 8.48 11.32 7.45
C LEU A 329 9.33 11.53 8.71
N MET A 330 8.82 11.19 9.89
CA MET A 330 9.61 11.20 11.12
C MET A 330 10.73 10.16 11.08
N ALA A 331 10.42 8.97 10.56
CA ALA A 331 11.33 7.84 10.45
C ALA A 331 12.45 8.02 9.42
N GLY A 332 12.17 8.73 8.32
CA GLY A 332 13.02 8.72 7.13
C GLY A 332 12.86 9.93 6.20
N GLY A 333 12.37 11.08 6.69
CA GLY A 333 11.98 12.25 5.88
C GLY A 333 13.04 12.85 4.96
N SER A 334 14.32 12.48 5.10
CA SER A 334 15.38 12.84 4.13
C SER A 334 15.29 12.09 2.80
N GLN A 335 14.44 11.06 2.73
CA GLN A 335 14.29 10.23 1.55
C GLN A 335 13.26 10.78 0.58
N TYR A 336 12.33 11.64 1.03
CA TYR A 336 11.28 12.19 0.18
C TYR A 336 11.59 13.65 -0.21
N ASP A 337 11.35 13.96 -1.48
CA ASP A 337 11.55 15.30 -2.02
C ASP A 337 10.26 16.10 -2.10
N LEU A 338 9.13 15.39 -2.26
CA LEU A 338 7.78 15.95 -2.35
C LEU A 338 6.79 15.01 -1.66
N VAL A 339 5.87 15.58 -0.89
CA VAL A 339 4.81 14.83 -0.19
C VAL A 339 3.49 15.53 -0.44
N VAL A 340 2.40 14.77 -0.51
CA VAL A 340 1.04 15.32 -0.47
C VAL A 340 0.48 15.15 0.94
N ALA A 341 -0.07 16.21 1.51
CA ALA A 341 -0.63 16.23 2.85
C ALA A 341 -1.96 16.98 2.87
N SER A 342 -2.93 16.47 3.62
CA SER A 342 -4.19 17.14 3.85
C SER A 342 -3.98 18.41 4.69
N ASP A 343 -4.89 19.38 4.55
CA ASP A 343 -4.91 20.68 5.25
C ASP A 343 -4.46 20.64 6.72
N TYR A 344 -5.08 19.82 7.58
CA TYR A 344 -4.72 19.72 9.00
C TYR A 344 -3.31 19.14 9.22
N MET A 345 -2.87 18.26 8.31
CA MET A 345 -1.56 17.64 8.38
C MET A 345 -0.46 18.61 7.94
N VAL A 346 -0.74 19.53 7.00
CA VAL A 346 0.17 20.65 6.69
C VAL A 346 0.44 21.49 7.94
N GLU A 347 -0.61 21.82 8.70
CA GLU A 347 -0.48 22.58 9.95
C GLU A 347 0.40 21.83 10.97
N THR A 348 0.16 20.51 11.12
CA THR A 348 0.91 19.62 12.00
C THR A 348 2.39 19.55 11.61
N LEU A 349 2.69 19.28 10.34
CA LEU A 349 4.05 19.21 9.79
C LEU A 349 4.80 20.53 9.96
N ARG A 350 4.11 21.67 9.80
CA ARG A 350 4.67 23.00 10.04
C ARG A 350 5.01 23.21 11.52
N LYS A 351 4.08 22.91 12.43
CA LYS A 351 4.28 23.03 13.89
C LYS A 351 5.45 22.16 14.37
N GLN A 352 5.62 20.98 13.77
CA GLN A 352 6.71 20.06 14.10
C GLN A 352 8.00 20.31 13.31
N ASN A 353 8.06 21.37 12.48
CA ASN A 353 9.25 21.76 11.71
C ASN A 353 9.77 20.66 10.77
N LEU A 354 8.84 19.86 10.19
CA LEU A 354 9.13 18.74 9.29
C LEU A 354 9.10 19.11 7.81
N ILE A 355 8.54 20.27 7.46
CA ILE A 355 8.47 20.82 6.09
C ILE A 355 9.19 22.17 6.00
N ARG A 356 9.59 22.56 4.79
CA ARG A 356 10.27 23.84 4.51
C ARG A 356 9.37 24.77 3.68
N PRO A 357 9.63 26.09 3.68
CA PRO A 357 8.98 27.01 2.76
C PRO A 357 9.24 26.64 1.29
N ILE A 358 8.24 26.84 0.45
CA ILE A 358 8.30 26.63 -1.00
C ILE A 358 8.57 27.97 -1.66
N ASP A 359 9.49 28.01 -2.64
CA ASP A 359 9.72 29.22 -3.43
C ASP A 359 8.71 29.27 -4.59
N ILE A 360 7.63 30.01 -4.38
CA ILE A 360 6.54 30.15 -5.36
C ILE A 360 7.06 30.71 -6.70
N ASN A 361 8.16 31.48 -6.71
CA ASN A 361 8.72 32.03 -7.95
C ASN A 361 9.29 30.93 -8.87
N ASN A 362 9.62 29.76 -8.33
CA ASN A 362 10.06 28.60 -9.12
C ASN A 362 8.89 27.80 -9.70
N ILE A 363 7.64 28.17 -9.38
CA ILE A 363 6.42 27.49 -9.84
C ILE A 363 5.71 28.42 -10.83
N GLU A 364 6.12 28.36 -12.09
CA GLU A 364 5.61 29.22 -13.18
C GLU A 364 4.08 29.17 -13.31
N ASN A 365 3.52 27.97 -13.10
CA ASN A 365 2.09 27.69 -13.24
C ASN A 365 1.28 27.94 -11.96
N PHE A 366 1.87 28.53 -10.91
CA PHE A 366 1.15 28.87 -9.68
C PHE A 366 -0.06 29.80 -9.93
N LYS A 367 0.08 30.71 -10.90
CA LYS A 367 -0.98 31.63 -11.36
C LYS A 367 -2.25 30.94 -11.89
N ASN A 368 -2.18 29.64 -12.21
CA ASN A 368 -3.30 28.88 -12.74
C ASN A 368 -4.28 28.43 -11.64
N LEU A 369 -3.86 28.51 -10.37
CA LEU A 369 -4.66 28.10 -9.22
C LEU A 369 -5.83 29.06 -8.97
N ASP A 370 -6.95 28.52 -8.50
CA ASP A 370 -8.09 29.32 -8.07
C ASP A 370 -7.79 30.05 -6.76
N GLU A 371 -7.96 31.37 -6.76
CA GLU A 371 -7.68 32.22 -5.60
C GLU A 371 -8.48 31.81 -4.35
N SER A 372 -9.67 31.21 -4.54
CA SER A 372 -10.51 30.72 -3.43
C SER A 372 -9.92 29.53 -2.68
N ARG A 373 -8.90 28.87 -3.26
CA ARG A 373 -8.17 27.72 -2.67
C ARG A 373 -6.81 28.13 -2.08
N LEU A 374 -6.47 29.41 -2.17
CA LEU A 374 -5.24 29.98 -1.64
C LEU A 374 -5.50 30.64 -0.28
N ASN A 375 -4.43 30.87 0.48
CA ASN A 375 -4.42 31.58 1.76
C ASN A 375 -5.41 30.99 2.79
N LEU A 376 -5.55 29.67 2.80
CA LEU A 376 -6.38 28.97 3.77
C LEU A 376 -5.74 29.01 5.17
N PRO A 377 -6.54 28.90 6.26
CA PRO A 377 -6.05 29.14 7.62
C PRO A 377 -4.87 28.28 8.08
N PHE A 378 -4.69 27.08 7.51
CA PHE A 378 -3.60 26.16 7.87
C PHE A 378 -2.23 26.61 7.33
N ASP A 379 -2.19 27.38 6.24
CA ASP A 379 -0.98 27.93 5.62
C ASP A 379 -1.22 29.31 4.99
N PRO A 380 -1.30 30.38 5.82
CA PRO A 380 -1.49 31.74 5.33
C PRO A 380 -0.37 32.15 4.35
N GLY A 381 -0.77 32.64 3.19
CA GLY A 381 0.12 33.03 2.09
C GLY A 381 0.72 31.86 1.30
N ASN A 382 0.25 30.61 1.50
CA ASN A 382 0.74 29.42 0.81
C ASN A 382 2.27 29.25 0.92
N LYS A 383 2.83 29.57 2.08
CA LYS A 383 4.28 29.60 2.27
C LYS A 383 4.90 28.22 2.30
N TYR A 384 4.16 27.22 2.78
CA TYR A 384 4.66 25.85 2.99
C TYR A 384 3.96 24.83 2.09
N SER A 385 2.87 25.19 1.44
CA SER A 385 2.00 24.26 0.73
C SER A 385 1.37 24.84 -0.52
N ILE A 386 1.27 24.01 -1.56
CA ILE A 386 0.64 24.35 -2.84
C ILE A 386 -0.58 23.43 -3.05
N PRO A 387 -1.79 23.95 -3.30
CA PRO A 387 -2.98 23.12 -3.52
C PRO A 387 -2.77 22.12 -4.66
N TYR A 388 -3.10 20.85 -4.41
CA TYR A 388 -3.05 19.79 -5.42
C TYR A 388 -4.45 19.36 -5.86
N MET A 389 -5.27 18.96 -4.89
CA MET A 389 -6.64 18.52 -5.08
C MET A 389 -7.49 18.99 -3.92
N TRP A 390 -8.78 19.18 -4.15
CA TRP A 390 -9.74 19.37 -3.07
C TRP A 390 -10.96 18.49 -3.30
N GLY A 391 -11.75 18.32 -2.25
CA GLY A 391 -12.93 17.51 -2.34
C GLY A 391 -13.86 17.71 -1.16
N ASP A 392 -14.93 16.93 -1.19
CA ASP A 392 -15.90 16.85 -0.12
C ASP A 392 -16.19 15.40 0.26
N ALA A 393 -16.90 15.24 1.38
CA ALA A 393 -17.69 14.04 1.61
C ALA A 393 -19.17 14.38 1.43
N CYS A 394 -19.86 13.57 0.63
CA CYS A 394 -21.26 13.76 0.29
C CYS A 394 -22.07 12.49 0.56
N ILE A 395 -23.39 12.64 0.48
CA ILE A 395 -24.30 11.49 0.57
C ILE A 395 -24.67 11.04 -0.83
N VAL A 396 -24.59 9.75 -1.11
CA VAL A 396 -25.04 9.13 -2.34
C VAL A 396 -26.09 8.07 -2.04
N PHE A 397 -27.14 7.94 -2.84
CA PHE A 397 -28.14 6.90 -2.64
C PHE A 397 -28.71 6.37 -3.95
N ASP A 398 -29.14 5.11 -3.96
CA ASP A 398 -29.81 4.47 -5.09
C ASP A 398 -31.31 4.81 -5.09
N ALA A 399 -31.73 5.71 -6.00
CA ALA A 399 -33.12 6.15 -6.11
C ALA A 399 -34.10 5.05 -6.52
N SER A 400 -33.61 3.94 -7.09
CA SER A 400 -34.45 2.79 -7.39
C SER A 400 -34.84 2.02 -6.12
N LYS A 401 -33.96 1.99 -5.11
CA LYS A 401 -34.07 1.17 -3.89
C LYS A 401 -34.47 1.96 -2.64
N VAL A 402 -34.08 3.23 -2.53
CA VAL A 402 -34.37 4.08 -1.37
C VAL A 402 -35.60 4.93 -1.67
N LYS A 403 -36.66 4.74 -0.87
CA LYS A 403 -37.93 5.49 -1.02
C LYS A 403 -38.11 6.60 0.02
N VAL A 404 -37.33 6.58 1.08
CA VAL A 404 -37.31 7.65 2.08
C VAL A 404 -36.54 8.86 1.52
N PRO A 405 -37.00 10.09 1.76
CA PRO A 405 -36.27 11.27 1.31
C PRO A 405 -34.94 11.39 2.07
N ILE A 406 -33.86 11.60 1.34
CA ILE A 406 -32.52 11.86 1.91
C ILE A 406 -32.15 13.30 1.54
N LYS A 407 -32.00 14.16 2.55
CA LYS A 407 -31.70 15.59 2.44
C LYS A 407 -30.44 15.98 3.20
N GLY A 408 -30.09 15.24 4.24
CA GLY A 408 -28.95 15.55 5.10
C GLY A 408 -28.50 14.38 5.94
N TYR A 409 -27.54 14.62 6.83
CA TYR A 409 -26.96 13.58 7.66
C TYR A 409 -27.98 12.95 8.62
N LYS A 410 -28.96 13.73 9.11
CA LYS A 410 -30.02 13.22 9.98
C LYS A 410 -30.79 12.04 9.39
N ASP A 411 -30.95 12.00 8.08
CA ASP A 411 -31.74 10.97 7.41
C ASP A 411 -31.06 9.59 7.41
N LEU A 412 -29.74 9.54 7.63
CA LEU A 412 -28.97 8.28 7.69
C LEU A 412 -29.36 7.41 8.91
N TRP A 413 -29.99 7.99 9.93
CA TRP A 413 -30.50 7.26 11.10
C TRP A 413 -31.88 6.63 10.87
N ASN A 414 -32.45 6.73 9.66
CA ASN A 414 -33.75 6.15 9.37
C ASN A 414 -33.69 4.61 9.47
N PRO A 415 -34.56 3.94 10.26
CA PRO A 415 -34.56 2.47 10.38
C PRO A 415 -34.77 1.71 9.07
N ALA A 416 -35.34 2.35 8.04
CA ALA A 416 -35.46 1.76 6.70
C ALA A 416 -34.11 1.51 6.01
N LEU A 417 -33.03 2.12 6.52
CA LEU A 417 -31.67 1.99 6.01
C LEU A 417 -30.84 0.93 6.74
N LYS A 418 -31.47 0.09 7.57
CA LYS A 418 -30.80 -0.98 8.33
C LYS A 418 -29.86 -1.82 7.45
N ASN A 419 -28.63 -2.02 7.91
CA ASN A 419 -27.57 -2.79 7.23
C ASN A 419 -27.44 -2.49 5.72
N SER A 420 -27.46 -1.20 5.35
CA SER A 420 -27.45 -0.80 3.94
C SER A 420 -26.64 0.47 3.63
N ILE A 421 -25.97 1.05 4.62
CA ILE A 421 -25.14 2.24 4.45
C ILE A 421 -23.66 1.85 4.39
N VAL A 422 -22.93 2.31 3.38
CA VAL A 422 -21.46 2.35 3.41
C VAL A 422 -21.02 3.73 3.91
N VAL A 423 -20.07 3.78 4.83
CA VAL A 423 -19.54 5.05 5.35
C VAL A 423 -18.02 5.05 5.29
N LEU A 424 -17.43 6.24 5.19
CA LEU A 424 -15.98 6.41 5.28
C LEU A 424 -15.42 5.78 6.55
N ASP A 425 -14.36 4.98 6.41
CA ASP A 425 -13.51 4.50 7.51
C ASP A 425 -12.48 5.57 7.87
N ASP A 426 -12.96 6.75 8.23
CA ASP A 426 -12.15 7.90 8.66
C ASP A 426 -12.81 8.52 9.89
N GLU A 427 -12.07 8.55 10.99
CA GLU A 427 -12.57 8.99 12.30
C GLU A 427 -13.03 10.45 12.28
N ARG A 428 -12.31 11.34 11.58
CA ARG A 428 -12.62 12.76 11.49
C ARG A 428 -13.84 13.00 10.62
N ALA A 429 -13.97 12.27 9.51
CA ALA A 429 -15.11 12.36 8.61
C ALA A 429 -16.39 11.83 9.26
N ILE A 430 -16.36 10.64 9.86
CA ILE A 430 -17.57 10.02 10.40
C ILE A 430 -18.04 10.69 11.70
N ILE A 431 -17.12 11.04 12.61
CA ILE A 431 -17.49 11.79 13.82
C ILE A 431 -17.89 13.22 13.43
N GLY A 432 -17.20 13.84 12.46
CA GLY A 432 -17.57 15.14 11.91
C GLY A 432 -18.98 15.17 11.32
N MET A 433 -19.37 14.13 10.58
CA MET A 433 -20.74 13.95 10.07
C MET A 433 -21.77 13.91 11.21
N VAL A 434 -21.49 13.17 12.28
CA VAL A 434 -22.39 13.08 13.45
C VAL A 434 -22.45 14.41 14.22
N LEU A 435 -21.33 15.11 14.36
CA LEU A 435 -21.28 16.45 14.97
C LEU A 435 -22.12 17.45 14.16
N LYS A 436 -21.98 17.43 12.83
CA LYS A 436 -22.75 18.28 11.91
C LYS A 436 -24.24 18.00 11.96
N LYS A 437 -24.64 16.73 12.02
CA LYS A 437 -26.04 16.32 12.26
C LYS A 437 -26.62 17.02 13.51
N SER A 438 -25.83 17.17 14.56
CA SER A 438 -26.22 17.82 15.82
C SER A 438 -26.01 19.34 15.82
N GLY A 439 -25.58 19.94 14.70
CA GLY A 439 -25.36 21.38 14.56
C GLY A 439 -24.03 21.88 15.12
N TYR A 440 -23.10 20.98 15.45
CA TYR A 440 -21.76 21.32 15.90
C TYR A 440 -20.76 21.43 14.72
N SER A 441 -19.62 22.06 14.99
CA SER A 441 -18.49 22.07 14.05
C SER A 441 -17.92 20.67 13.86
N ILE A 442 -17.39 20.37 12.67
CA ILE A 442 -16.64 19.11 12.46
C ILE A 442 -15.33 19.08 13.25
N ASN A 443 -14.89 20.23 13.77
CA ASN A 443 -13.69 20.42 14.57
C ASN A 443 -14.00 20.64 16.07
N GLU A 444 -15.18 20.22 16.54
CA GLU A 444 -15.57 20.32 17.94
C GLU A 444 -14.64 19.48 18.85
N THR A 445 -14.26 20.03 19.99
CA THR A 445 -13.31 19.42 20.95
C THR A 445 -13.87 19.28 22.35
N ASP A 446 -15.08 19.80 22.62
CA ASP A 446 -15.77 19.62 23.90
C ASP A 446 -16.06 18.13 24.17
N PRO A 447 -15.47 17.54 25.24
CA PRO A 447 -15.65 16.13 25.57
C PRO A 447 -17.11 15.71 25.77
N LEU A 448 -17.98 16.60 26.27
CA LEU A 448 -19.40 16.28 26.47
C LEU A 448 -20.14 16.13 25.15
N LYS A 449 -19.84 17.01 24.18
CA LYS A 449 -20.43 16.94 22.83
C LYS A 449 -19.89 15.75 22.05
N LEU A 450 -18.61 15.42 22.21
CA LEU A 450 -18.01 14.23 21.62
C LEU A 450 -18.58 12.94 22.21
N GLN A 451 -18.86 12.92 23.51
CA GLN A 451 -19.56 11.79 24.13
C GLN A 451 -21.00 11.64 23.62
N GLN A 452 -21.72 12.73 23.35
CA GLN A 452 -23.01 12.68 22.67
C GLN A 452 -22.86 12.14 21.24
N ALA A 453 -21.88 12.62 20.48
CA ALA A 453 -21.59 12.13 19.13
C ALA A 453 -21.30 10.61 19.12
N LYS A 454 -20.57 10.11 20.11
CA LYS A 454 -20.35 8.66 20.30
C LYS A 454 -21.66 7.88 20.46
N GLN A 455 -22.60 8.37 21.27
CA GLN A 455 -23.90 7.72 21.45
C GLN A 455 -24.72 7.71 20.16
N ASP A 456 -24.74 8.84 19.46
CA ASP A 456 -25.42 8.99 18.18
C ASP A 456 -24.80 8.07 17.11
N LEU A 457 -23.47 7.97 17.07
CA LEU A 457 -22.75 7.09 16.16
C LEU A 457 -23.05 5.61 16.45
N LYS A 458 -23.15 5.21 17.73
CA LYS A 458 -23.60 3.86 18.11
C LYS A 458 -25.01 3.55 17.61
N ALA A 459 -25.92 4.53 17.66
CA ALA A 459 -27.26 4.36 17.10
C ALA A 459 -27.23 4.16 15.57
N LEU A 460 -26.29 4.80 14.87
CA LEU A 460 -26.11 4.64 13.43
C LEU A 460 -25.59 3.25 13.02
N GLN A 461 -24.81 2.58 13.88
CA GLN A 461 -24.15 1.31 13.55
C GLN A 461 -25.12 0.26 12.98
N SER A 462 -26.35 0.19 13.47
CA SER A 462 -27.36 -0.75 12.96
C SER A 462 -27.72 -0.55 11.48
N ASN A 463 -27.50 0.65 10.95
CA ASN A 463 -27.70 1.00 9.55
C ASN A 463 -26.45 0.81 8.70
N ILE A 464 -25.27 0.84 9.32
CA ILE A 464 -23.99 0.68 8.63
C ILE A 464 -23.79 -0.78 8.26
N LYS A 465 -23.45 -1.00 7.00
CA LYS A 465 -23.08 -2.30 6.44
C LYS A 465 -21.56 -2.49 6.40
N ALA A 466 -20.84 -1.43 6.04
CA ALA A 466 -19.39 -1.46 5.88
C ALA A 466 -18.78 -0.08 6.14
N TYR A 467 -17.55 -0.10 6.64
CA TYR A 467 -16.66 1.05 6.76
C TYR A 467 -15.61 0.91 5.66
N ASP A 468 -15.55 1.88 4.74
CA ASP A 468 -14.66 1.83 3.57
C ASP A 468 -14.36 3.25 3.07
N SER A 469 -13.10 3.66 3.13
CA SER A 469 -12.60 4.93 2.57
C SER A 469 -11.83 4.76 1.27
N ASP A 470 -11.47 3.53 0.91
CA ASP A 470 -10.59 3.23 -0.23
C ASP A 470 -11.41 2.96 -1.51
N SER A 471 -12.48 2.15 -1.44
CA SER A 471 -13.32 1.82 -2.60
C SER A 471 -14.81 1.63 -2.29
N PRO A 472 -15.45 2.55 -1.53
CA PRO A 472 -16.86 2.41 -1.17
C PRO A 472 -17.80 2.41 -2.39
N LYS A 473 -17.35 2.94 -3.54
CA LYS A 473 -18.05 2.87 -4.83
C LYS A 473 -18.45 1.45 -5.23
N THR A 474 -17.63 0.45 -4.91
CA THR A 474 -17.86 -0.96 -5.30
C THR A 474 -19.16 -1.49 -4.68
N LEU A 475 -19.39 -1.25 -3.39
CA LEU A 475 -20.59 -1.66 -2.68
C LEU A 475 -21.85 -0.97 -3.23
N LEU A 476 -21.72 0.29 -3.66
CA LEU A 476 -22.81 1.08 -4.25
C LEU A 476 -23.16 0.61 -5.67
N ILE A 477 -22.15 0.31 -6.49
CA ILE A 477 -22.34 -0.20 -7.87
C ILE A 477 -22.97 -1.59 -7.84
N ASN A 478 -22.46 -2.49 -7.00
CA ASN A 478 -23.02 -3.83 -6.80
C ASN A 478 -24.41 -3.79 -6.14
N GLY A 479 -24.77 -2.66 -5.54
CA GLY A 479 -26.05 -2.45 -4.90
C GLY A 479 -26.18 -3.20 -3.56
N GLU A 480 -25.05 -3.58 -2.97
CA GLU A 480 -24.93 -4.16 -1.63
C GLU A 480 -25.16 -3.11 -0.54
N ALA A 481 -24.70 -1.89 -0.79
CA ALA A 481 -25.07 -0.68 -0.06
C ALA A 481 -26.06 0.14 -0.92
N LYS A 482 -27.08 0.70 -0.27
CA LYS A 482 -28.13 1.51 -0.90
C LYS A 482 -27.90 3.01 -0.71
N VAL A 483 -27.15 3.36 0.33
CA VAL A 483 -26.77 4.72 0.69
C VAL A 483 -25.27 4.72 1.02
N GLY A 484 -24.58 5.79 0.72
CA GLY A 484 -23.18 6.02 1.06
C GLY A 484 -22.99 7.39 1.67
N PHE A 485 -22.19 7.50 2.73
CA PHE A 485 -21.47 8.73 3.06
C PHE A 485 -20.01 8.50 2.66
N VAL A 486 -19.61 9.08 1.53
CA VAL A 486 -18.36 8.74 0.83
C VAL A 486 -17.72 9.99 0.26
N TRP A 487 -16.45 9.89 -0.15
CA TRP A 487 -15.78 10.96 -0.86
C TRP A 487 -16.53 11.30 -2.16
N GLY A 488 -16.62 12.59 -2.48
CA GLY A 488 -17.29 13.09 -3.67
C GLY A 488 -16.81 12.44 -4.97
N ALA A 489 -15.50 12.23 -5.09
CA ALA A 489 -14.88 11.51 -6.21
C ALA A 489 -15.41 10.06 -6.33
N GLU A 490 -15.48 9.32 -5.22
CA GLU A 490 -16.01 7.96 -5.18
C GLU A 490 -17.49 7.91 -5.55
N ALA A 491 -18.28 8.89 -5.10
CA ALA A 491 -19.68 9.01 -5.48
C ALA A 491 -19.86 9.31 -6.98
N SER A 492 -18.99 10.16 -7.56
CA SER A 492 -18.96 10.42 -9.01
C SER A 492 -18.66 9.15 -9.79
N LEU A 493 -17.62 8.40 -9.40
CA LEU A 493 -17.25 7.14 -10.04
C LEU A 493 -18.40 6.12 -9.97
N ALA A 494 -19.02 5.97 -8.80
CA ALA A 494 -20.17 5.07 -8.65
C ALA A 494 -21.34 5.48 -9.56
N LYS A 495 -21.64 6.77 -9.66
CA LYS A 495 -22.72 7.33 -10.51
C LYS A 495 -22.43 7.21 -12.01
N ARG A 496 -21.16 7.24 -12.42
CA ARG A 496 -20.77 7.00 -13.83
C ARG A 496 -21.20 5.61 -14.27
N GLU A 497 -21.03 4.61 -13.40
CA GLU A 497 -21.37 3.20 -13.63
C GLU A 497 -22.85 2.87 -13.35
N ASN A 498 -23.44 3.43 -12.29
CA ASN A 498 -24.84 3.22 -11.93
C ASN A 498 -25.63 4.55 -11.95
N LYS A 499 -26.38 4.78 -13.05
CA LYS A 499 -27.18 6.00 -13.26
C LYS A 499 -28.35 6.19 -12.29
N ASN A 500 -28.72 5.15 -11.52
CA ASN A 500 -29.76 5.26 -10.48
C ASN A 500 -29.24 5.97 -9.22
N LEU A 501 -27.92 6.09 -9.06
CA LEU A 501 -27.33 6.80 -7.93
C LEU A 501 -27.56 8.31 -8.05
N LYS A 502 -27.99 8.91 -6.94
CA LYS A 502 -28.22 10.34 -6.78
C LYS A 502 -27.34 10.88 -5.67
N ILE A 503 -26.80 12.07 -5.91
CA ILE A 503 -25.94 12.80 -4.98
C ILE A 503 -26.80 13.76 -4.17
N VAL A 504 -26.53 13.84 -2.88
CA VAL A 504 -27.16 14.73 -1.93
C VAL A 504 -26.08 15.55 -1.24
N ILE A 505 -26.19 16.86 -1.39
CA ILE A 505 -25.42 17.82 -0.62
C ILE A 505 -26.13 18.00 0.73
N PRO A 506 -25.49 17.64 1.85
CA PRO A 506 -26.12 17.67 3.17
C PRO A 506 -26.48 19.09 3.59
N GLN A 507 -27.71 19.30 4.02
CA GLN A 507 -28.23 20.61 4.43
C GLN A 507 -27.48 21.18 5.65
N GLU A 508 -26.91 20.32 6.50
CA GLU A 508 -26.12 20.69 7.67
C GLU A 508 -24.75 21.29 7.32
N GLY A 509 -24.28 21.09 6.08
CA GLY A 509 -23.00 21.58 5.58
C GLY A 509 -22.05 20.45 5.17
N LEU A 510 -21.20 20.74 4.20
CA LEU A 510 -20.21 19.81 3.66
C LEU A 510 -19.01 19.62 4.59
N PHE A 511 -18.49 18.41 4.62
CA PHE A 511 -17.11 18.16 5.01
C PHE A 511 -16.23 18.54 3.82
N LEU A 512 -15.27 19.44 4.01
CA LEU A 512 -14.35 19.88 2.97
C LEU A 512 -12.93 19.47 3.33
N GLN A 513 -12.17 19.10 2.32
CA GLN A 513 -10.75 18.79 2.45
C GLN A 513 -9.96 19.32 1.27
N GLN A 514 -8.71 19.67 1.54
CA GLN A 514 -7.74 20.03 0.51
C GLN A 514 -6.43 19.29 0.77
N ASP A 515 -5.96 18.59 -0.25
CA ASP A 515 -4.65 17.95 -0.28
C ASP A 515 -3.65 18.87 -0.98
N ASN A 516 -2.47 18.99 -0.40
CA ASN A 516 -1.49 20.00 -0.76
C ASN A 516 -0.11 19.36 -0.93
N PHE A 517 0.60 19.82 -1.95
CA PHE A 517 2.02 19.55 -2.07
C PHE A 517 2.80 20.28 -0.97
N VAL A 518 3.64 19.54 -0.25
CA VAL A 518 4.59 20.05 0.74
C VAL A 518 5.98 19.48 0.46
N ILE A 519 7.01 20.27 0.76
CA ILE A 519 8.41 19.84 0.60
C ILE A 519 8.99 19.50 1.97
N PRO A 520 9.40 18.24 2.23
CA PRO A 520 10.04 17.86 3.47
C PRO A 520 11.28 18.70 3.76
N LYS A 521 11.51 19.03 5.03
CA LYS A 521 12.65 19.84 5.46
C LYS A 521 13.99 19.21 5.11
N LEU A 522 14.07 17.89 4.97
CA LEU A 522 15.29 17.15 4.63
C LEU A 522 15.41 16.75 3.14
N SER A 523 14.46 17.15 2.28
CA SER A 523 14.52 16.99 0.82
C SER A 523 15.88 17.43 0.22
N LYS A 524 16.42 16.65 -0.71
CA LYS A 524 17.69 17.00 -1.39
C LYS A 524 17.45 17.67 -2.73
N ASN A 525 16.25 17.52 -3.29
CA ASN A 525 15.92 17.94 -4.65
C ASN A 525 14.78 18.97 -4.72
N GLN A 526 14.75 19.95 -3.80
CA GLN A 526 13.70 20.97 -3.74
C GLN A 526 13.36 21.61 -5.09
N LYS A 527 14.35 22.06 -5.87
CA LYS A 527 14.11 22.66 -7.19
C LYS A 527 13.41 21.72 -8.16
N SER A 528 13.74 20.43 -8.11
CA SER A 528 13.09 19.43 -8.97
C SER A 528 11.70 19.07 -8.46
N ALA A 529 11.45 19.14 -7.15
CA ALA A 529 10.11 19.05 -6.58
C ALA A 529 9.24 20.26 -6.99
N GLU A 530 9.77 21.48 -6.93
CA GLU A 530 9.09 22.70 -7.40
C GLU A 530 8.79 22.63 -8.91
N GLN A 531 9.74 22.12 -9.70
CA GLN A 531 9.53 21.86 -11.13
C GLN A 531 8.43 20.83 -11.39
N PHE A 532 8.38 19.75 -10.58
CA PHE A 532 7.31 18.77 -10.65
C PHE A 532 5.95 19.38 -10.30
N ILE A 533 5.87 20.20 -9.24
CA ILE A 533 4.65 20.94 -8.91
C ILE A 533 4.22 21.83 -10.08
N SER A 534 5.16 22.60 -10.66
CA SER A 534 4.86 23.47 -11.80
C SER A 534 4.31 22.70 -13.00
N PHE A 535 4.88 21.53 -13.31
CA PHE A 535 4.39 20.66 -14.38
C PHE A 535 2.97 20.15 -14.11
N ILE A 536 2.68 19.72 -12.88
CA ILE A 536 1.33 19.27 -12.48
C ILE A 536 0.29 20.39 -12.62
N LEU A 537 0.71 21.64 -12.37
CA LEU A 537 -0.15 22.82 -12.51
C LEU A 537 -0.29 23.33 -13.95
N GLU A 538 0.26 22.64 -14.96
CA GLU A 538 -0.08 22.89 -16.35
C GLU A 538 -1.57 22.57 -16.60
N PRO A 539 -2.31 23.41 -17.34
CA PRO A 539 -3.75 23.20 -17.56
C PRO A 539 -4.10 21.83 -18.13
N GLU A 540 -3.33 21.35 -19.11
CA GLU A 540 -3.54 20.07 -19.79
C GLU A 540 -3.29 18.88 -18.85
N ILE A 541 -2.26 18.98 -18.01
CA ILE A 541 -1.90 17.96 -17.02
C ILE A 541 -2.96 17.91 -15.92
N GLY A 542 -3.36 19.06 -15.37
CA GLY A 542 -4.45 19.15 -14.40
C GLY A 542 -5.77 18.59 -14.95
N ALA A 543 -6.05 18.82 -16.24
CA ALA A 543 -7.23 18.27 -16.91
C ALA A 543 -7.15 16.73 -17.05
N GLU A 544 -6.00 16.19 -17.45
CA GLU A 544 -5.78 14.74 -17.56
C GLU A 544 -5.97 14.04 -16.21
N ILE A 545 -5.36 14.59 -15.15
CA ILE A 545 -5.49 14.06 -13.80
C ILE A 545 -6.96 14.01 -13.37
N SER A 546 -7.71 15.11 -13.58
CA SER A 546 -9.12 15.20 -13.16
C SER A 546 -10.07 14.29 -13.96
N ARG A 547 -9.71 13.91 -15.20
CA ARG A 547 -10.48 12.95 -16.00
C ARG A 547 -10.37 11.54 -15.43
N GLU A 548 -9.15 11.14 -15.07
CA GLU A 548 -8.86 9.81 -14.54
C GLU A 548 -9.33 9.68 -13.08
N PHE A 549 -9.00 10.67 -12.25
CA PHE A 549 -9.34 10.72 -10.84
C PHE A 549 -10.23 11.95 -10.56
N PRO A 550 -11.55 11.76 -10.38
CA PRO A 550 -12.50 12.87 -10.37
C PRO A 550 -12.56 13.58 -9.02
N TYR A 551 -11.40 13.99 -8.51
CA TYR A 551 -11.28 14.98 -7.45
C TYR A 551 -11.32 16.38 -8.06
N ALA A 552 -11.72 17.38 -7.27
CA ALA A 552 -11.84 18.73 -7.76
C ALA A 552 -10.45 19.35 -7.95
N SER A 553 -10.17 19.78 -9.18
CA SER A 553 -8.95 20.50 -9.50
C SER A 553 -8.95 21.90 -8.88
N PRO A 554 -7.88 22.30 -8.16
CA PRO A 554 -7.66 23.69 -7.77
C PRO A 554 -7.07 24.52 -8.91
N ASN A 555 -6.62 23.89 -10.00
CA ASN A 555 -6.14 24.55 -11.21
C ASN A 555 -7.36 25.01 -12.04
N LYS A 556 -7.68 26.31 -11.98
CA LYS A 556 -8.81 26.92 -12.68
C LYS A 556 -8.56 27.02 -14.18
N ALA A 557 -7.30 27.15 -14.59
CA ALA A 557 -6.92 27.21 -15.99
C ALA A 557 -7.21 25.89 -16.73
N SER A 558 -7.38 24.76 -16.03
CA SER A 558 -7.78 23.49 -16.64
C SER A 558 -9.28 23.40 -16.96
N PHE A 559 -10.13 24.26 -16.39
CA PHE A 559 -11.59 24.15 -16.52
C PHE A 559 -12.10 24.28 -17.96
N PRO A 560 -11.55 25.18 -18.81
CA PRO A 560 -11.96 25.23 -20.21
C PRO A 560 -11.64 23.95 -21.02
N ILE A 561 -10.71 23.12 -20.53
CA ILE A 561 -10.25 21.88 -21.17
C ILE A 561 -11.04 20.66 -20.67
N LEU A 562 -11.65 20.77 -19.49
CA LEU A 562 -12.43 19.71 -18.87
C LEU A 562 -13.80 19.53 -19.53
N ASP A 563 -14.23 18.28 -19.60
CA ASP A 563 -15.56 17.96 -20.09
C ASP A 563 -16.61 18.58 -19.16
N GLN A 564 -17.63 19.20 -19.77
CA GLN A 564 -18.70 19.88 -19.03
C GLN A 564 -19.45 18.95 -18.06
N ASP A 565 -19.50 17.66 -18.36
CA ASP A 565 -20.12 16.66 -17.49
C ASP A 565 -19.35 16.46 -16.18
N ILE A 566 -18.02 16.63 -16.18
CA ILE A 566 -17.20 16.57 -14.97
C ILE A 566 -17.44 17.82 -14.12
N LEU A 567 -17.40 19.00 -14.74
CA LEU A 567 -17.58 20.28 -14.05
C LEU A 567 -18.99 20.47 -13.48
N LYS A 568 -20.00 19.83 -14.08
CA LYS A 568 -21.40 19.85 -13.61
C LYS A 568 -21.69 18.75 -12.58
N ASP A 569 -20.75 17.85 -12.32
CA ASP A 569 -20.97 16.81 -11.33
C ASP A 569 -20.87 17.39 -9.92
N THR A 570 -22.02 17.56 -9.28
CA THR A 570 -22.13 18.19 -7.97
C THR A 570 -21.44 17.41 -6.85
N ALA A 571 -21.09 16.14 -7.08
CA ALA A 571 -20.25 15.37 -6.15
C ALA A 571 -18.78 15.78 -6.20
N VAL A 572 -18.32 16.33 -7.33
CA VAL A 572 -16.93 16.77 -7.49
C VAL A 572 -16.83 18.27 -7.31
N TYR A 573 -17.73 19.02 -7.97
CA TYR A 573 -17.81 20.47 -7.91
C TYR A 573 -19.13 20.88 -7.26
N PRO A 574 -19.22 20.85 -5.91
CA PRO A 574 -20.43 21.27 -5.21
C PRO A 574 -20.73 22.76 -5.46
N PRO A 575 -22.01 23.17 -5.39
CA PRO A 575 -22.40 24.57 -5.50
C PRO A 575 -21.67 25.46 -4.48
N GLN A 576 -21.33 26.70 -4.88
CA GLN A 576 -20.53 27.60 -4.04
C GLN A 576 -21.21 27.93 -2.70
N ASP A 577 -22.54 28.01 -2.64
CA ASP A 577 -23.28 28.22 -1.40
C ASP A 577 -23.15 27.03 -0.43
N ALA A 578 -23.04 25.81 -0.95
CA ALA A 578 -22.75 24.62 -0.16
C ALA A 578 -21.31 24.61 0.34
N VAL A 579 -20.34 25.00 -0.50
CA VAL A 579 -18.93 25.16 -0.10
C VAL A 579 -18.79 26.20 1.01
N ASN A 580 -19.49 27.34 0.90
CA ASN A 580 -19.45 28.40 1.92
C ASN A 580 -20.05 27.96 3.27
N LYS A 581 -21.00 27.01 3.27
CA LYS A 581 -21.57 26.39 4.49
C LYS A 581 -20.76 25.20 4.99
N GLY A 582 -19.82 24.70 4.18
CA GLY A 582 -18.94 23.60 4.54
C GLY A 582 -17.87 24.02 5.54
N GLU A 583 -17.21 23.03 6.14
CA GLU A 583 -16.09 23.24 7.04
C GLU A 583 -14.88 22.43 6.59
N TYR A 584 -13.70 23.04 6.66
CA TYR A 584 -12.42 22.36 6.49
C TYR A 584 -11.95 21.74 7.79
N LEU A 585 -11.15 20.69 7.70
CA LEU A 585 -10.48 20.13 8.86
C LEU A 585 -9.44 21.12 9.41
N LYS A 586 -9.36 21.15 10.73
CA LYS A 586 -8.34 21.87 11.49
C LYS A 586 -7.58 20.91 12.39
N ASP A 587 -6.37 21.30 12.77
CA ASP A 587 -5.67 20.62 13.85
C ASP A 587 -6.42 20.83 15.18
N ILE A 588 -6.89 19.72 15.77
CA ILE A 588 -7.63 19.69 17.05
C ILE A 588 -6.72 19.32 18.24
N GLY A 589 -5.41 19.25 18.02
CA GLY A 589 -4.40 19.02 19.04
C GLY A 589 -4.59 17.68 19.77
N GLN A 590 -4.52 17.71 21.10
CA GLN A 590 -4.63 16.50 21.92
C GLN A 590 -5.99 15.80 21.82
N SER A 591 -7.02 16.49 21.30
CA SER A 591 -8.35 15.94 21.11
C SER A 591 -8.40 14.83 20.06
N VAL A 592 -7.38 14.70 19.19
CA VAL A 592 -7.26 13.58 18.23
C VAL A 592 -7.36 12.25 18.95
N LYS A 593 -6.72 12.11 20.12
CA LYS A 593 -6.79 10.88 20.91
C LYS A 593 -8.22 10.53 21.32
N LEU A 594 -9.05 11.53 21.64
CA LEU A 594 -10.44 11.29 22.01
C LEU A 594 -11.28 10.86 20.80
N PHE A 595 -10.99 11.37 19.60
CA PHE A 595 -11.61 10.89 18.36
C PHE A 595 -11.25 9.41 18.10
N ASP A 596 -9.96 9.06 18.20
CA ASP A 596 -9.47 7.69 18.03
C ASP A 596 -10.07 6.73 19.08
N ASP A 597 -10.09 7.12 20.36
CA ASP A 597 -10.70 6.33 21.45
C ASP A 597 -12.20 6.08 21.17
N ILE A 598 -12.94 7.13 20.75
CA ILE A 598 -14.36 7.01 20.38
C ILE A 598 -14.52 6.06 19.20
N TRP A 599 -13.70 6.21 18.17
CA TRP A 599 -13.81 5.45 16.94
C TRP A 599 -13.51 3.96 17.15
N THR A 600 -12.40 3.68 17.83
CA THR A 600 -11.98 2.34 18.23
C THR A 600 -13.04 1.66 19.10
N GLU A 601 -13.65 2.36 20.05
CA GLU A 601 -14.71 1.79 20.89
C GLU A 601 -16.00 1.47 20.12
N VAL A 602 -16.33 2.27 19.10
CA VAL A 602 -17.48 2.04 18.25
C VAL A 602 -17.22 0.84 17.33
N LYS A 603 -16.09 0.78 16.62
CA LYS A 603 -15.81 -0.34 15.68
C LYS A 603 -15.73 -1.71 16.35
N ASN A 604 -15.29 -1.79 17.60
CA ASN A 604 -15.06 -3.05 18.30
C ASN A 604 -16.32 -3.69 18.94
N LYS A 605 -17.52 -3.14 18.72
CA LYS A 605 -18.80 -3.66 19.25
C LYS A 605 -19.89 -3.58 18.20
#